data_AF-A0A1Y3PMU1-F1
#
_entry.id   AF-A0A1Y3PMU1-F1
#
_cell.length_a   1.000
_cell.length_b   1.000
_cell.length_c   1.000
_cell.angle_alpha   90.00
_cell.angle_beta   90.00
_cell.angle_gamma   90.00
#
_symmetry.space_group_name_H-M   'P 1'
#
loop_
_entity.id
_entity.type
_entity.pdbx_description
1 polymer ?
#
loop_
_entity_poly.entity_id
_entity_poly.type
_entity_poly.pdbx_seq_one_letter_code
_entity_poly.pdbx_strand_id
1 'polypeptide(L)'
;MEGVFIMKALSYSIPLREADLFREWLSCSLKELGLDVRKEASKQNTWDVLHPKIKQQFGAIQYGGQEAKVSSLQAVAYIELRFYRKHLLTLHLHDKLNAIKDYRDDCNESIRFRFFTTDPRGLNNLLTQLRFVFKSL
;
A
#
# COMPACT_ATOMS: atom_id res chain seq x y z
N MET A 1 30.41 -7.64 22.73
CA MET A 1 29.62 -6.41 22.89
C MET A 1 28.52 -6.46 21.85
N GLU A 2 27.34 -6.91 22.26
CA GLU A 2 26.17 -6.93 21.39
C GLU A 2 25.65 -5.49 21.26
N GLY A 3 25.87 -4.90 20.09
CA GLY A 3 25.28 -3.62 19.73
C GLY A 3 23.79 -3.80 19.58
N VAL A 4 23.05 -3.57 20.65
CA VAL A 4 21.60 -3.42 20.61
C VAL A 4 21.31 -2.18 19.76
N PHE A 5 21.07 -2.40 18.47
CA PHE A 5 20.38 -1.42 17.64
C PHE A 5 18.94 -1.36 18.15
N ILE A 6 18.74 -0.54 19.20
CA ILE A 6 17.43 0.00 19.51
C ILE A 6 17.09 0.88 18.30
N MET A 7 16.49 0.30 17.26
CA MET A 7 15.74 1.09 16.30
C MET A 7 14.72 1.84 17.15
N LYS A 8 14.98 3.14 17.38
CA LYS A 8 13.92 4.07 17.75
C LYS A 8 12.85 3.87 16.70
N ALA A 9 11.80 3.14 17.06
CA ALA A 9 10.52 3.25 16.40
C ALA A 9 10.16 4.72 16.53
N LEU A 10 10.57 5.51 15.52
CA LEU A 10 10.05 6.84 15.33
C LEU A 10 8.54 6.62 15.29
N SER A 11 7.89 7.17 16.31
CA SER A 11 6.47 7.12 16.60
C SER A 11 5.71 7.92 15.53
N TYR A 12 5.85 7.49 14.28
CA TYR A 12 5.05 7.95 13.17
C TYR A 12 3.67 7.34 13.37
N SER A 13 2.75 8.14 13.85
CA SER A 13 1.34 7.81 13.94
C SER A 13 0.58 8.75 13.01
N ILE A 14 -0.04 8.20 11.97
CA ILE A 14 -0.92 8.91 11.06
C ILE A 14 -2.31 8.92 11.70
N PRO A 15 -2.93 10.08 11.97
CA PRO A 15 -4.30 10.14 12.44
C PRO A 15 -5.25 9.38 11.50
N LEU A 16 -6.18 8.59 12.05
CA LEU A 16 -7.03 7.70 11.23
C LEU A 16 -7.79 8.45 10.14
N ARG A 17 -8.29 9.66 10.44
CA ARG A 17 -8.97 10.52 9.46
C ARG A 17 -8.07 10.87 8.28
N GLU A 18 -6.80 11.17 8.52
CA GLU A 18 -5.84 11.47 7.45
C GLU A 18 -5.49 10.20 6.66
N ALA A 19 -5.37 9.07 7.35
CA ALA A 19 -5.15 7.78 6.71
C ALA A 19 -6.31 7.38 5.79
N ASP A 20 -7.55 7.65 6.21
CA ASP A 20 -8.76 7.44 5.41
C ASP A 20 -8.77 8.30 4.15
N LEU A 21 -8.50 9.60 4.26
CA LEU A 21 -8.41 10.50 3.11
C LEU A 21 -7.33 10.04 2.13
N PHE A 22 -6.16 9.64 2.65
CA PHE A 22 -5.07 9.12 1.83
C PHE A 22 -5.46 7.81 1.12
N ARG A 23 -6.12 6.88 1.81
CA ARG A 23 -6.62 5.62 1.24
C ARG A 23 -7.68 5.86 0.18
N GLU A 24 -8.54 6.85 0.33
CA GLU A 24 -9.53 7.25 -0.68
C GLU A 24 -8.86 7.79 -1.93
N TRP A 25 -7.90 8.70 -1.74
CA TRP A 25 -7.12 9.22 -2.86
C TRP A 25 -6.36 8.13 -3.61
N LEU A 26 -5.72 7.21 -2.88
CA LEU A 26 -5.06 6.04 -3.46
C LEU A 26 -6.06 5.15 -4.22
N SER A 27 -7.22 4.88 -3.64
CA SER A 27 -8.28 4.08 -4.28
C SER A 27 -8.76 4.69 -5.60
N CYS A 28 -9.04 6.00 -5.61
CA CYS A 28 -9.43 6.73 -6.82
C CYS A 28 -8.33 6.67 -7.89
N SER A 29 -7.07 6.87 -7.48
CA SER A 29 -5.93 6.83 -8.38
C SER A 29 -5.74 5.45 -9.00
N LEU A 30 -5.87 4.37 -8.21
CA LEU A 30 -5.81 2.99 -8.72
C LEU A 30 -6.94 2.68 -9.70
N LYS A 31 -8.13 3.22 -9.46
CA LYS A 31 -9.28 3.08 -10.36
C LYS A 31 -9.01 3.72 -11.73
N GLU A 32 -8.33 4.86 -11.77
CA GLU A 32 -7.86 5.46 -13.04
C GLU A 32 -6.88 4.56 -13.80
N LEU A 33 -6.20 3.63 -13.12
CA LEU A 33 -5.31 2.62 -13.71
C LEU A 33 -6.04 1.33 -14.10
N GLY A 34 -7.37 1.29 -14.01
CA GLY A 34 -8.17 0.09 -14.26
C GLY A 34 -8.17 -0.91 -13.12
N LEU A 35 -7.73 -0.52 -11.92
CA LEU A 35 -7.73 -1.37 -10.73
C LEU A 35 -8.85 -0.94 -9.78
N ASP A 36 -9.88 -1.77 -9.65
CA ASP A 36 -10.99 -1.48 -8.75
C ASP A 36 -10.60 -1.72 -7.29
N VAL A 37 -11.11 -0.91 -6.35
CA VAL A 37 -10.81 -1.06 -4.93
C VAL A 37 -12.09 -1.24 -4.13
N ARG A 38 -12.18 -2.32 -3.35
CA ARG A 38 -13.38 -2.67 -2.59
C ARG A 38 -13.04 -2.94 -1.14
N LYS A 39 -13.87 -2.46 -0.22
CA LYS A 39 -13.70 -2.79 1.21
C LYS A 39 -13.99 -4.27 1.43
N GLU A 40 -13.05 -4.98 2.04
CA GLU A 40 -13.24 -6.40 2.36
C GLU A 40 -14.19 -6.50 3.57
N ALA A 41 -15.36 -7.11 3.39
CA ALA A 41 -16.40 -7.15 4.43
C ALA A 41 -15.94 -7.85 5.73
N SER A 42 -14.93 -8.72 5.64
CA SER A 42 -14.39 -9.52 6.76
C SER A 42 -13.20 -8.87 7.47
N LYS A 43 -12.60 -7.80 6.93
CA LYS A 43 -11.39 -7.17 7.50
C LYS A 43 -11.56 -5.67 7.65
N GLN A 44 -11.58 -5.19 8.90
CA GLN A 44 -11.85 -3.78 9.21
C GLN A 44 -10.81 -2.80 8.62
N ASN A 45 -9.57 -3.26 8.44
CA ASN A 45 -8.42 -2.43 8.06
C ASN A 45 -7.84 -2.77 6.68
N THR A 46 -8.60 -3.48 5.83
CA THR A 46 -8.12 -3.95 4.52
C THR A 46 -9.14 -3.66 3.41
N TRP A 47 -8.62 -3.20 2.27
CA TRP A 47 -9.36 -3.00 1.03
C TRP A 47 -8.70 -3.79 -0.09
N ASP A 48 -9.49 -4.58 -0.79
CA ASP A 48 -9.05 -5.40 -1.91
C ASP A 48 -8.80 -4.53 -3.13
N VAL A 49 -7.65 -4.72 -3.76
CA VAL A 49 -7.35 -4.20 -5.10
C VAL A 49 -7.62 -5.33 -6.09
N LEU A 50 -8.49 -5.08 -7.05
CA LEU A 50 -8.93 -6.02 -8.07
C LEU A 50 -8.34 -5.64 -9.43
N HIS A 51 -8.14 -6.65 -10.27
CA HIS A 51 -7.65 -6.48 -11.63
C HIS A 51 -8.63 -7.13 -12.61
N PRO A 52 -8.99 -6.51 -13.74
CA PRO A 52 -10.05 -6.99 -14.64
C PRO A 52 -9.80 -8.40 -15.19
N LYS A 53 -8.54 -8.78 -15.35
CA LYS A 53 -8.11 -10.11 -15.85
C LYS A 53 -7.85 -11.15 -14.74
N ILE A 54 -7.98 -10.79 -13.46
CA ILE A 54 -7.71 -11.68 -12.31
C ILE A 54 -8.99 -11.86 -11.49
N LYS A 55 -9.47 -13.10 -11.38
CA LYS A 55 -10.70 -13.43 -10.62
C LYS A 55 -10.52 -13.41 -9.09
N GLN A 56 -9.29 -13.26 -8.62
CA GLN A 56 -8.90 -13.27 -7.21
C GLN A 56 -8.42 -11.86 -6.79
N GLN A 57 -8.24 -11.65 -5.48
CA GLN A 57 -7.64 -10.44 -4.94
C GLN A 57 -6.26 -10.21 -5.59
N PHE A 58 -6.10 -9.14 -6.37
CA PHE A 58 -4.86 -8.83 -7.08
C PHE A 58 -3.82 -8.18 -6.15
N GLY A 59 -4.31 -7.36 -5.23
CA GLY A 59 -3.53 -6.68 -4.21
C GLY A 59 -4.42 -6.20 -3.07
N ALA A 60 -3.87 -5.39 -2.17
CA ALA A 60 -4.63 -4.81 -1.08
C ALA A 60 -4.06 -3.46 -0.63
N ILE A 61 -4.93 -2.60 -0.11
CA ILE A 61 -4.56 -1.47 0.74
C ILE A 61 -4.83 -1.91 2.19
N GLN A 62 -3.87 -1.73 3.09
CA GLN A 62 -4.00 -2.12 4.48
C GLN A 62 -3.46 -1.05 5.42
N TYR A 63 -4.15 -0.81 6.54
CA TYR A 63 -3.58 -0.06 7.66
C TYR A 63 -2.77 -1.00 8.56
N GLY A 64 -1.54 -0.59 8.89
CA GLY A 64 -0.61 -1.39 9.66
C GLY A 64 0.06 -0.65 10.83
N GLY A 65 0.64 -1.44 11.74
CA GLY A 65 1.11 -1.00 13.05
C GLY A 65 0.04 -1.12 14.13
N GLN A 66 0.45 -1.14 15.40
CA GLN A 66 -0.50 -1.11 16.52
C GLN A 66 -1.31 0.19 16.45
N GLU A 67 -2.63 0.09 16.49
CA GLU A 67 -3.50 1.25 16.72
C GLU A 67 -3.17 1.82 18.10
N ALA A 68 -2.35 2.86 18.14
CA ALA A 68 -2.13 3.60 19.37
C ALA A 68 -3.37 4.49 19.58
N LYS A 69 -4.08 4.30 20.70
CA LYS A 69 -5.04 5.29 21.19
C LYS A 69 -4.25 6.50 21.70
N VAL A 70 -3.93 7.43 20.80
CA VAL A 70 -3.30 8.70 21.17
C VAL A 70 -4.44 9.65 21.52
N SER A 71 -4.79 9.73 22.81
CA SER A 71 -6.03 10.38 23.27
C SER A 71 -7.27 9.76 22.60
N SER A 72 -8.43 10.41 22.60
CA SER A 72 -9.67 9.91 21.96
C SER A 72 -9.59 9.73 20.43
N LEU A 73 -8.39 9.83 19.84
CA LEU A 73 -8.12 9.73 18.41
C LEU A 73 -7.39 8.41 18.10
N GLN A 74 -7.94 7.65 17.14
CA GLN A 74 -7.28 6.48 16.57
C GLN A 74 -6.20 6.93 15.58
N ALA A 75 -5.09 6.20 15.53
CA ALA A 75 -3.99 6.43 14.60
C ALA A 75 -3.38 5.11 14.13
N VAL A 76 -2.76 5.13 12.95
CA VAL A 76 -2.10 3.97 12.32
C VAL A 76 -0.61 4.28 12.12
N ALA A 77 0.27 3.28 12.15
CA ALA A 77 1.70 3.54 11.96
C ALA A 77 2.06 3.76 10.48
N TYR A 78 1.36 3.07 9.59
CA TYR A 78 1.55 3.20 8.14
C TYR A 78 0.32 2.74 7.36
N ILE A 79 0.26 3.18 6.11
CA ILE A 79 -0.66 2.71 5.09
C ILE A 79 0.16 1.89 4.09
N GLU A 80 -0.27 0.68 3.76
CA GLU A 80 0.45 -0.20 2.83
C GLU A 80 -0.39 -0.48 1.59
N LEU A 81 0.20 -0.30 0.41
CA LEU A 81 -0.29 -0.85 -0.85
C LEU A 81 0.53 -2.09 -1.20
N ARG A 82 -0.11 -3.23 -1.45
CA ARG A 82 0.58 -4.46 -1.86
C ARG A 82 -0.02 -5.07 -3.12
N PHE A 83 0.82 -5.74 -3.89
CA PHE A 83 0.44 -6.52 -5.06
C PHE A 83 1.00 -7.94 -4.95
N TYR A 84 0.16 -8.96 -5.14
CA TYR A 84 0.59 -10.35 -4.95
C TYR A 84 1.43 -10.85 -6.12
N ARG A 85 2.59 -11.41 -5.79
CA ARG A 85 3.59 -11.86 -6.75
C ARG A 85 3.04 -12.84 -7.77
N LYS A 86 2.25 -13.82 -7.32
CA LYS A 86 1.65 -14.83 -8.19
C LYS A 86 0.87 -14.20 -9.36
N HIS A 87 0.13 -13.13 -9.09
CA HIS A 87 -0.68 -12.45 -10.10
C HIS A 87 0.13 -11.49 -10.97
N LEU A 88 1.13 -10.83 -10.39
CA LEU A 88 2.07 -10.02 -11.17
C LEU A 88 2.84 -10.86 -12.19
N LEU A 89 3.22 -12.08 -11.83
CA LEU A 89 3.86 -13.03 -12.74
C LEU A 89 2.90 -13.46 -13.86
N THR A 90 1.64 -13.78 -13.54
CA THR A 90 0.61 -14.12 -14.54
C THR A 90 0.42 -13.02 -15.59
N LEU A 91 0.57 -11.76 -15.20
CA LEU A 91 0.37 -10.61 -16.10
C LEU A 91 1.67 -10.07 -16.70
N HIS A 92 2.83 -10.71 -16.45
CA HIS A 92 4.15 -10.20 -16.84
C HIS A 92 4.44 -8.76 -16.36
N LEU A 93 3.91 -8.40 -15.20
CA LEU A 93 4.08 -7.08 -14.57
C LEU A 93 5.12 -7.08 -13.45
N HIS A 94 5.53 -8.27 -12.99
CA HIS A 94 6.45 -8.42 -11.86
C HIS A 94 7.70 -7.56 -12.01
N ASP A 95 8.48 -7.72 -13.07
CA ASP A 95 9.76 -7.02 -13.20
C ASP A 95 9.60 -5.51 -13.34
N LYS A 96 8.52 -5.07 -14.00
CA LYS A 96 8.18 -3.65 -14.14
C LYS A 96 7.85 -3.02 -12.78
N LEU A 97 7.06 -3.72 -11.97
CA LEU A 97 6.69 -3.24 -10.63
C LEU A 97 7.88 -3.34 -9.67
N ASN A 98 8.71 -4.38 -9.81
CA ASN A 98 9.91 -4.63 -9.03
C ASN A 98 11.01 -3.58 -9.24
N ALA A 99 11.00 -2.92 -10.40
CA ALA A 99 11.92 -1.83 -10.74
C ALA A 99 11.61 -0.52 -9.99
N ILE A 100 10.44 -0.39 -9.37
CA ILE A 100 10.07 0.73 -8.50
C ILE A 100 10.81 0.55 -7.17
N LYS A 101 11.91 1.29 -7.00
CA LYS A 101 12.79 1.15 -5.82
C LYS A 101 12.32 1.95 -4.61
N ASP A 102 11.53 2.99 -4.82
CA ASP A 102 11.06 3.85 -3.73
C ASP A 102 9.99 3.12 -2.91
N TYR A 103 10.16 3.13 -1.57
CA TYR A 103 9.20 2.59 -0.59
C TYR A 103 8.97 1.07 -0.60
N ARG A 104 9.84 0.30 -1.27
CA ARG A 104 9.73 -1.16 -1.38
C ARG A 104 10.17 -1.88 -0.10
N ASP A 105 9.28 -2.71 0.45
CA ASP A 105 9.64 -3.80 1.35
C ASP A 105 9.37 -5.13 0.64
N ASP A 106 10.42 -5.76 0.12
CA ASP A 106 10.33 -6.99 -0.65
C ASP A 106 10.05 -8.18 0.27
N CYS A 107 8.92 -8.87 0.05
CA CYS A 107 8.76 -10.23 0.57
C CYS A 107 8.49 -11.19 -0.58
N ASN A 108 8.83 -12.46 -0.36
CA ASN A 108 8.72 -13.50 -1.38
C ASN A 108 7.33 -13.61 -2.05
N GLU A 109 6.26 -13.16 -1.38
CA GLU A 109 4.88 -13.33 -1.81
C GLU A 109 4.24 -12.06 -2.40
N SER A 110 4.79 -10.87 -2.17
CA SER A 110 4.19 -9.61 -2.62
C SER A 110 5.19 -8.46 -2.73
N ILE A 111 4.92 -7.54 -3.66
CA ILE A 111 5.59 -6.24 -3.72
C ILE A 111 4.76 -5.25 -2.89
N ARG A 112 5.38 -4.64 -1.88
CA ARG A 112 4.71 -3.76 -0.90
C ARG A 112 5.30 -2.36 -0.93
N PHE A 113 4.43 -1.36 -0.85
CA PHE A 113 4.74 0.05 -0.75
C PHE A 113 4.15 0.59 0.56
N ARG A 114 4.99 1.01 1.50
CA ARG A 114 4.55 1.53 2.80
C ARG A 114 4.71 3.04 2.91
N PHE A 115 3.63 3.69 3.32
CA PHE A 115 3.56 5.13 3.56
C PHE A 115 3.48 5.38 5.07
N PHE A 116 4.53 6.01 5.62
CA PHE A 116 4.60 6.41 7.03
C PHE A 116 4.14 7.86 7.26
N THR A 117 3.70 8.52 6.19
CA THR A 117 3.17 9.89 6.17
C THR A 117 2.16 10.01 5.05
N THR A 118 1.25 10.98 5.15
CA THR A 118 0.27 11.34 4.12
C THR A 118 0.80 12.40 3.13
N ASP A 119 2.11 12.70 3.17
CA ASP A 119 2.77 13.61 2.23
C ASP A 119 2.52 13.18 0.76
N PRO A 120 1.90 14.04 -0.07
CA PRO A 120 1.55 13.71 -1.44
C PRO A 120 2.76 13.43 -2.35
N ARG A 121 3.97 13.89 -2.00
CA ARG A 121 5.16 13.73 -2.86
C ARG A 121 5.51 12.25 -3.09
N GLY A 122 5.56 11.46 -2.02
CA GLY A 122 5.86 10.03 -2.12
C GLY A 122 4.80 9.27 -2.90
N LEU A 123 3.52 9.60 -2.67
CA LEU A 123 2.42 8.98 -3.40
C LEU A 123 2.43 9.36 -4.89
N ASN A 124 2.57 10.64 -5.23
CA ASN A 124 2.59 11.11 -6.61
C ASN A 124 3.72 10.47 -7.42
N ASN A 125 4.89 10.28 -6.82
CA ASN A 125 6.01 9.56 -7.43
C ASN A 125 5.63 8.09 -7.69
N LEU A 126 5.04 7.40 -6.72
CA LEU A 126 4.59 6.02 -6.90
C LEU A 126 3.51 5.93 -7.99
N LEU A 127 2.46 6.75 -7.93
CA LEU A 127 1.35 6.74 -8.88
C LEU A 127 1.82 7.02 -10.32
N THR A 128 2.78 7.91 -10.48
CA THR A 128 3.41 8.18 -11.79
C THR A 128 4.08 6.93 -12.33
N GLN A 129 4.85 6.21 -11.50
CA GLN A 129 5.49 4.96 -11.91
C GLN A 129 4.46 3.85 -12.20
N LEU A 130 3.43 3.70 -11.35
CA LEU A 130 2.35 2.73 -11.55
C LEU A 130 1.58 2.99 -12.84
N ARG A 131 1.37 4.27 -13.22
CA ARG A 131 0.77 4.64 -14.52
C ARG A 131 1.53 4.04 -15.70
N PHE A 132 2.86 3.99 -15.66
CA PHE A 132 3.65 3.36 -16.73
C PHE A 132 3.54 1.83 -16.72
N VAL A 133 3.43 1.22 -15.54
CA VAL A 133 3.30 -0.24 -15.41
C VAL A 133 1.93 -0.72 -15.93
N PHE A 134 0.87 0.00 -15.59
CA PHE A 134 -0.52 -0.38 -15.88
C PHE A 134 -1.11 0.30 -17.12
N LYS A 135 -0.33 1.09 -17.86
CA LYS A 135 -0.78 1.84 -19.06
C LYS A 135 -1.47 0.98 -20.12
N SER A 136 -1.20 -0.32 -20.13
CA SER A 136 -1.68 -1.28 -21.13
C SER A 136 -2.72 -2.27 -20.60
N LEU A 137 -3.34 -1.99 -19.43
CA LEU A 137 -4.30 -2.90 -18.82
C LEU A 137 -5.63 -2.98 -19.56
#